data_AF-A0AA45UU70-F1
#
_entry.id   AF-A0AA45UU70-F1
#
_cell.length_a   1.000
_cell.length_b   1.000
_cell.length_c   1.000
_cell.angle_alpha   90.00
_cell.angle_beta   90.00
_cell.angle_gamma   90.00
#
_symmetry.space_group_name_H-M   'P 1'
#
loop_
_entity.id
_entity.type
_entity.pdbx_description
1 polymer ?
#
loop_
_entity_poly.entity_id
_entity_poly.type
_entity_poly.pdbx_seq_one_letter_code
_entity_poly.pdbx_strand_id
1 'polypeptide(L)'
;MEISHSKIDDKICKTSNPVSHKYKKDADSKDGNKCGLGGSGGTEGATQLRGFRTEVLEKGAGWPGSGKGNEPSDDNARQVADDLTKKLDHDEKIKVAGLLAKTIEGGEVVEIRAVSSTSVMVKGVTSWGLLMGISLLSLLIG
;
A
#
# COMPACT_ATOMS: atom_id res chain seq x y z
N MET A 1 -12.83 5.44 -5.30
CA MET A 1 -12.57 4.21 -6.06
C MET A 1 -12.48 3.09 -5.05
N GLU A 2 -13.60 2.44 -4.75
CA GLU A 2 -13.56 1.24 -3.91
C GLU A 2 -12.95 0.14 -4.76
N ILE A 3 -11.88 -0.47 -4.27
CA ILE A 3 -11.30 -1.67 -4.86
C ILE A 3 -12.23 -2.81 -4.43
N SER A 4 -13.46 -2.81 -4.97
CA SER A 4 -14.56 -3.72 -4.62
C SER A 4 -14.36 -5.10 -5.27
N HIS A 5 -13.16 -5.64 -5.13
CA HIS A 5 -12.86 -7.03 -5.39
C HIS A 5 -12.33 -7.59 -4.08
N SER A 6 -13.23 -8.10 -3.23
CA SER A 6 -12.91 -8.69 -1.93
C SER A 6 -11.77 -9.72 -2.04
N LYS A 7 -11.70 -10.44 -3.18
CA LYS A 7 -10.63 -11.40 -3.49
C LYS A 7 -9.23 -10.79 -3.61
N ILE A 8 -9.11 -9.55 -4.10
CA ILE A 8 -7.83 -8.84 -4.27
C ILE A 8 -7.37 -8.27 -2.92
N ASP A 9 -8.30 -7.68 -2.16
CA ASP A 9 -8.04 -7.16 -0.82
C ASP A 9 -7.50 -8.26 0.10
N ASP A 10 -8.10 -9.45 0.06
CA ASP A 10 -7.71 -10.62 0.85
C ASP A 10 -6.32 -11.19 0.47
N LYS A 11 -5.74 -10.77 -0.66
CA LYS A 11 -4.44 -11.28 -1.16
C LYS A 11 -3.29 -10.32 -0.86
N ILE A 12 -3.53 -9.02 -0.90
CA ILE A 12 -2.49 -8.00 -0.75
C ILE A 12 -2.32 -7.66 0.72
N CYS A 13 -1.07 -7.60 1.18
CA CYS A 13 -0.73 -7.34 2.57
C CYS A 13 -1.53 -8.21 3.53
N LYS A 14 -1.80 -9.46 3.17
CA LYS A 14 -2.43 -10.39 4.11
C LYS A 14 -1.44 -10.70 5.22
N THR A 15 -1.80 -10.41 6.47
CA THR A 15 -0.96 -10.67 7.65
C THR A 15 -0.59 -12.14 7.76
N SER A 16 0.60 -12.44 8.29
CA SER A 16 1.15 -13.79 8.35
C SER A 16 0.28 -14.77 9.17
N ASN A 17 -0.45 -14.27 10.17
CA ASN A 17 -1.48 -15.01 10.88
C ASN A 17 -2.72 -14.12 11.10
N PRO A 18 -3.77 -14.21 10.27
CA PRO A 18 -4.92 -13.32 10.36
C PRO A 18 -5.76 -13.50 11.65
N VAL A 19 -5.50 -14.53 12.46
CA VAL A 19 -6.19 -14.72 13.75
C VAL A 19 -5.52 -13.88 14.85
N SER A 20 -4.19 -13.87 14.89
CA SER A 20 -3.41 -13.25 15.96
C SER A 20 -2.70 -11.96 15.54
N HIS A 21 -2.45 -11.77 14.25
CA HIS A 21 -1.74 -10.62 13.72
C HIS A 21 -2.70 -9.66 13.04
N LYS A 22 -2.70 -8.41 13.49
CA LYS A 22 -3.55 -7.34 12.99
C LYS A 22 -2.73 -6.10 12.70
N TYR A 23 -3.26 -5.24 11.84
CA TYR A 23 -2.69 -3.94 11.57
C TYR A 23 -3.04 -2.94 12.66
N LYS A 24 -2.02 -2.17 13.03
CA LYS A 24 -2.09 -0.97 13.88
C LYS A 24 -0.86 -0.14 13.62
N LYS A 25 -0.99 1.19 13.68
CA LYS A 25 0.18 2.06 13.82
C LYS A 25 0.90 1.69 15.12
N ASP A 26 2.02 1.00 14.98
CA ASP A 26 2.81 0.55 16.11
C ASP A 26 4.11 1.38 16.18
N ALA A 27 4.28 2.07 17.30
CA ALA A 27 5.45 2.89 17.54
C ALA A 27 6.64 2.04 18.01
N ASP A 28 6.35 0.95 18.72
CA ASP A 28 7.30 0.14 19.47
C ASP A 28 7.75 -1.04 18.61
N SER A 29 6.81 -1.94 18.30
CA SER A 29 7.04 -3.07 17.41
C SER A 29 6.50 -2.76 16.03
N LYS A 30 7.38 -2.29 15.12
CA LYS A 30 7.04 -1.92 13.73
C LYS A 30 6.44 -3.06 12.89
N ASP A 31 6.28 -4.25 13.47
CA ASP A 31 5.54 -5.38 12.90
C ASP A 31 4.10 -5.00 12.53
N GLY A 32 3.43 -4.21 13.37
CA GLY A 32 2.08 -3.69 13.08
C GLY A 32 2.01 -2.77 11.87
N ASN A 33 3.15 -2.19 11.46
CA ASN A 33 3.27 -1.34 10.28
C ASN A 33 3.77 -2.10 9.05
N LYS A 34 4.11 -3.39 9.16
CA LYS A 34 4.70 -4.14 8.05
C LYS A 34 3.64 -4.91 7.28
N CYS A 35 3.49 -4.57 6.00
CA CYS A 35 2.65 -5.29 5.04
C CYS A 35 3.04 -6.77 5.04
N GLY A 36 2.04 -7.65 5.19
CA GLY A 36 2.24 -9.11 5.19
C GLY A 36 2.62 -9.70 6.54
N LEU A 37 2.98 -8.88 7.55
CA LEU A 37 3.33 -9.38 8.89
C LEU A 37 2.19 -9.14 9.88
N GLY A 38 1.87 -7.87 10.17
CA GLY A 38 0.97 -7.49 11.25
C GLY A 38 1.57 -7.72 12.64
N GLY A 39 1.05 -7.03 13.65
CA GLY A 39 1.49 -7.18 15.04
C GLY A 39 0.53 -8.04 15.85
N SER A 40 0.98 -8.60 16.98
CA SER A 40 0.17 -9.45 17.87
C SER A 40 -1.03 -8.76 18.54
N GLY A 41 -1.27 -7.49 18.22
CA GLY A 41 -2.47 -6.74 18.58
C GLY A 41 -2.82 -5.76 17.46
N GLY A 42 -4.00 -5.16 17.53
CA GLY A 42 -4.48 -4.22 16.52
C GLY A 42 -6.00 -4.27 16.37
N THR A 43 -6.51 -3.67 15.29
CA THR A 43 -7.95 -3.61 15.05
C THR A 43 -8.47 -4.96 14.54
N GLU A 44 -9.57 -5.44 15.11
CA GLU A 44 -10.21 -6.68 14.65
C GLU A 44 -10.64 -6.58 13.18
N GLY A 45 -10.31 -7.62 12.40
CA GLY A 45 -10.55 -7.66 10.95
C GLY A 45 -9.60 -6.80 10.11
N ALA A 46 -8.64 -6.09 10.71
CA ALA A 46 -7.61 -5.35 9.97
C ALA A 46 -6.41 -6.26 9.64
N THR A 47 -6.60 -7.25 8.77
CA THR A 47 -5.61 -8.33 8.51
C THR A 47 -5.13 -8.39 7.05
N GLN A 48 -5.52 -7.41 6.25
CA GLN A 48 -5.33 -7.37 4.80
C GLN A 48 -5.21 -5.91 4.31
N LEU A 49 -5.11 -5.67 3.00
CA LEU A 49 -4.82 -4.35 2.43
C LEU A 49 -5.72 -3.23 2.97
N ARG A 50 -7.03 -3.45 3.09
CA ARG A 50 -7.95 -2.47 3.72
C ARG A 50 -7.55 -2.13 5.15
N GLY A 51 -7.18 -3.13 5.95
CA GLY A 51 -6.67 -2.96 7.31
C GLY A 51 -5.33 -2.22 7.32
N PHE A 52 -4.41 -2.58 6.44
CA PHE A 52 -3.12 -1.91 6.30
C PHE A 52 -3.29 -0.42 5.93
N ARG A 53 -4.19 -0.13 4.99
CA ARG A 53 -4.52 1.23 4.59
C ARG A 53 -5.09 2.05 5.75
N THR A 54 -6.13 1.54 6.41
CA THR A 54 -6.86 2.30 7.44
C THR A 54 -6.08 2.42 8.75
N GLU A 55 -5.37 1.37 9.15
CA GLU A 55 -4.70 1.32 10.45
C GLU A 55 -3.25 1.79 10.43
N VAL A 56 -2.61 1.82 9.25
CA VAL A 56 -1.18 2.17 9.10
C VAL A 56 -0.99 3.38 8.18
N LEU A 57 -1.43 3.28 6.92
CA LEU A 57 -1.16 4.32 5.91
C LEU A 57 -1.89 5.63 6.20
N GLU A 58 -3.19 5.57 6.48
CA GLU A 58 -4.00 6.74 6.82
C GLU A 58 -3.54 7.41 8.12
N LYS A 59 -2.77 6.68 8.96
CA LYS A 59 -2.13 7.22 10.16
C LYS A 59 -0.68 7.70 9.92
N GLY A 60 -0.26 7.80 8.65
CA GLY A 60 1.05 8.31 8.24
C GLY A 60 2.22 7.43 8.67
N ALA A 61 2.07 6.11 8.63
CA ALA A 61 3.13 5.15 8.91
C ALA A 61 3.24 4.11 7.79
N GLY A 62 4.30 3.31 7.81
CA GLY A 62 4.40 2.11 6.98
C GLY A 62 4.60 2.34 5.48
N TRP A 63 4.87 3.56 5.01
CA TRP A 63 5.19 3.80 3.60
C TRP A 63 6.39 4.74 3.44
N PRO A 64 7.32 4.45 2.50
CA PRO A 64 7.40 3.23 1.68
C PRO A 64 7.85 1.99 2.45
N GLY A 65 8.23 2.14 3.72
CA GLY A 65 8.66 1.03 4.57
C GLY A 65 8.07 1.04 5.98
N SER A 66 8.17 -0.09 6.64
CA SER A 66 7.65 -0.34 7.99
C SER A 66 8.41 0.43 9.07
N GLY A 67 9.67 0.81 8.78
CA GLY A 67 10.60 1.39 9.74
C GLY A 67 11.20 0.37 10.70
N LYS A 68 11.06 -0.93 10.42
CA LYS A 68 11.68 -2.01 11.19
C LYS A 68 13.18 -2.03 10.93
N GLY A 69 14.00 -2.00 12.00
CA GLY A 69 15.45 -1.75 11.90
C GLY A 69 16.27 -2.76 11.10
N ASN A 70 15.74 -3.96 10.83
CA ASN A 70 16.39 -5.01 10.05
C ASN A 70 15.79 -5.18 8.64
N GLU A 71 14.96 -4.25 8.21
CA GLU A 71 14.27 -4.32 6.92
C GLU A 71 14.72 -3.18 6.00
N PRO A 72 14.68 -3.38 4.67
CA PRO A 72 14.84 -2.29 3.72
C PRO A 72 13.88 -1.14 4.01
N SER A 73 14.31 0.09 3.71
CA SER A 73 13.47 1.29 3.86
C SER A 73 12.22 1.30 2.97
N ASP A 74 12.16 0.40 2.00
CA ASP A 74 11.09 0.20 1.03
C ASP A 74 10.43 -1.19 1.15
N ASP A 75 10.62 -1.89 2.27
CA ASP A 75 10.13 -3.26 2.49
C ASP A 75 8.63 -3.43 2.21
N ASN A 76 7.81 -2.47 2.64
CA ASN A 76 6.37 -2.49 2.38
C ASN A 76 6.04 -2.23 0.92
N ALA A 77 6.71 -1.28 0.26
CA ALA A 77 6.51 -1.01 -1.16
C ALA A 77 6.86 -2.24 -2.01
N ARG A 78 7.97 -2.91 -1.70
CA ARG A 78 8.35 -4.19 -2.33
C ARG A 78 7.35 -5.30 -2.06
N GLN A 79 6.89 -5.46 -0.82
CA GLN A 79 5.91 -6.49 -0.49
C GLN A 79 4.57 -6.27 -1.19
N VAL A 80 4.10 -5.03 -1.29
CA VAL A 80 2.89 -4.69 -2.06
C VAL A 80 3.11 -5.01 -3.54
N ALA A 81 4.24 -4.63 -4.13
CA ALA A 81 4.56 -4.94 -5.52
C ALA A 81 4.60 -6.45 -5.79
N ASP A 82 5.21 -7.20 -4.87
CA ASP A 82 5.28 -8.66 -4.91
C ASP A 82 3.89 -9.28 -4.81
N ASP A 83 3.04 -8.81 -3.91
CA ASP A 83 1.68 -9.34 -3.76
C ASP A 83 0.84 -9.09 -5.02
N LEU A 84 0.96 -7.89 -5.60
CA LEU A 84 0.30 -7.55 -6.86
C LEU A 84 0.80 -8.41 -8.03
N THR A 85 2.09 -8.75 -8.05
CA THR A 85 2.70 -9.48 -9.17
C THR A 85 2.62 -11.00 -9.01
N LYS A 86 2.61 -11.52 -7.78
CA LYS A 86 2.72 -12.96 -7.49
C LYS A 86 1.42 -13.57 -6.97
N LYS A 87 0.59 -12.82 -6.24
CA LYS A 87 -0.64 -13.37 -5.61
C LYS A 87 -1.90 -13.15 -6.44
N LEU A 88 -1.87 -12.19 -7.37
CA LEU A 88 -2.94 -11.99 -8.34
C LEU A 88 -2.82 -12.99 -9.48
N ASP A 89 -3.95 -13.57 -9.89
CA ASP A 89 -4.00 -14.42 -11.08
C ASP A 89 -3.88 -13.57 -12.35
N HIS A 90 -3.64 -14.18 -13.51
CA HIS A 90 -3.39 -13.46 -14.77
C HIS A 90 -4.48 -12.42 -15.09
N ASP A 91 -5.76 -12.78 -14.91
CA ASP A 91 -6.90 -11.87 -15.11
C ASP A 91 -6.96 -10.72 -14.09
N GLU A 92 -6.54 -10.98 -12.85
CA GLU A 92 -6.47 -9.96 -11.79
C GLU A 92 -5.29 -9.00 -12.02
N LYS A 93 -4.17 -9.50 -12.55
CA LYS A 93 -3.02 -8.68 -12.96
C LYS A 93 -3.39 -7.73 -14.10
N ILE A 94 -4.15 -8.18 -15.09
CA ILE A 94 -4.61 -7.29 -16.19
C ILE A 94 -5.53 -6.20 -15.64
N LYS A 95 -6.41 -6.50 -14.68
CA LYS A 95 -7.25 -5.48 -14.03
C LYS A 95 -6.43 -4.47 -13.24
N VAL A 96 -5.43 -4.92 -12.46
CA VAL A 96 -4.55 -4.02 -11.71
C VAL A 96 -3.66 -3.19 -12.64
N ALA A 97 -3.14 -3.77 -13.73
CA ALA A 97 -2.40 -3.03 -14.74
C ALA A 97 -3.29 -1.96 -15.41
N GLY A 98 -4.56 -2.28 -15.71
CA GLY A 98 -5.55 -1.32 -16.19
C GLY A 98 -5.88 -0.23 -15.17
N LEU A 99 -5.95 -0.57 -13.87
CA LEU A 99 -6.14 0.39 -12.77
C LEU A 99 -4.93 1.32 -12.60
N LEU A 100 -3.71 0.76 -12.68
CA LEU A 100 -2.46 1.53 -12.65
C LEU A 100 -2.35 2.45 -13.87
N ALA A 101 -2.63 1.96 -15.08
CA ALA A 101 -2.65 2.75 -16.31
C ALA A 101 -3.67 3.90 -16.25
N LYS A 102 -4.86 3.66 -15.71
CA LYS A 102 -5.90 4.68 -15.55
C LYS A 102 -5.57 5.73 -14.48
N THR A 103 -4.64 5.42 -13.57
CA THR A 103 -4.08 6.40 -12.61
C THR A 103 -3.10 7.36 -13.31
N ILE A 104 -2.58 7.00 -14.49
CA ILE A 104 -1.71 7.86 -15.33
C ILE A 104 -2.55 8.70 -16.31
N GLU A 105 -3.71 8.18 -16.75
CA GLU A 105 -4.57 8.85 -17.74
C GLU A 105 -5.55 9.87 -17.12
N GLY A 106 -5.81 9.78 -15.81
CA GLY A 106 -6.56 10.79 -15.04
C GLY A 106 -5.72 11.96 -14.53
N GLY A 107 -4.46 12.07 -14.95
CA GLY A 107 -3.67 13.27 -14.76
C GLY A 107 -3.99 14.26 -15.86
N GLU A 108 -4.78 15.28 -15.56
CA GLU A 108 -4.68 16.52 -16.32
C GLU A 108 -3.19 16.85 -16.42
N VAL A 109 -2.70 16.90 -17.66
CA VAL A 109 -1.33 17.27 -18.01
C VAL A 109 -1.13 18.70 -17.53
N VAL A 110 -0.71 18.84 -16.27
CA VAL A 110 -0.10 20.07 -15.80
C VAL A 110 1.40 19.86 -15.99
N GLU A 111 1.92 20.58 -16.99
CA GLU A 111 3.32 20.67 -17.37
C GLU A 111 4.27 20.43 -16.19
N ILE A 112 5.18 19.49 -16.39
CA ILE A 112 6.32 19.22 -15.53
C ILE A 112 7.17 20.50 -15.48
N ARG A 113 6.96 21.32 -14.46
CA ARG A 113 7.92 22.29 -13.94
C ARG A 113 8.05 22.02 -12.46
N ALA A 114 9.13 21.32 -12.10
CA ALA A 114 9.69 21.17 -10.75
C ALA A 114 8.85 21.80 -9.62
N VAL A 115 7.82 21.09 -9.14
CA VAL A 115 7.08 21.55 -7.96
C VAL A 115 7.78 21.00 -6.73
N SER A 116 8.69 21.85 -6.23
CA SER A 116 9.17 21.86 -4.86
C SER A 116 8.01 21.66 -3.87
N SER A 117 8.15 20.64 -3.02
CA SER A 117 7.73 20.61 -1.62
C SER A 117 6.53 21.47 -1.23
N THR A 118 5.34 21.22 -1.77
CA THR A 118 4.09 21.61 -1.08
C THR A 118 3.07 20.50 -1.23
N SER A 119 2.73 19.90 -0.10
CA SER A 119 1.72 18.89 0.09
C SER A 119 0.37 19.34 -0.48
N VAL A 120 -0.04 18.73 -1.59
CA VAL A 120 -1.44 18.86 -2.04
C VAL A 120 -2.30 18.04 -1.07
N MET A 121 -2.90 18.74 -0.10
CA MET A 121 -4.00 18.21 0.69
C MET A 121 -5.21 17.93 -0.23
N VAL A 122 -5.23 16.75 -0.86
CA VAL A 122 -6.48 16.16 -1.35
C VAL A 122 -6.87 15.08 -0.37
N LYS A 123 -7.92 15.37 0.41
CA LYS A 123 -8.64 14.48 1.34
C LYS A 123 -8.14 13.03 1.32
N GLY A 124 -7.17 12.72 2.20
CA GLY A 124 -6.74 11.42 2.78
C GLY A 124 -6.49 10.19 1.89
N VAL A 125 -7.16 10.07 0.75
CA VAL A 125 -7.45 8.82 0.07
C VAL A 125 -6.90 8.80 -1.35
N THR A 126 -6.84 9.96 -2.00
CA THR A 126 -6.35 10.11 -3.39
C THR A 126 -4.86 10.43 -3.44
N SER A 127 -4.33 11.23 -2.49
CA SER A 127 -2.90 11.55 -2.46
C SER A 127 -2.02 10.33 -2.16
N TRP A 128 -2.47 9.44 -1.27
CA TRP A 128 -1.74 8.20 -0.95
C TRP A 128 -1.78 7.22 -2.12
N GLY A 129 -2.93 7.04 -2.78
CA GLY A 129 -3.03 6.19 -3.97
C GLY A 129 -2.10 6.65 -5.10
N LEU A 130 -1.98 7.96 -5.32
CA LEU A 130 -1.10 8.53 -6.33
C LEU A 130 0.39 8.37 -5.96
N LEU A 131 0.77 8.64 -4.70
CA LEU A 131 2.15 8.45 -4.23
C LEU A 131 2.57 6.98 -4.21
N MET A 132 1.68 6.09 -3.77
CA MET A 132 1.90 4.65 -3.84
C MET A 132 2.06 4.21 -5.30
N GLY A 133 1.18 4.66 -6.20
CA GLY A 133 1.24 4.35 -7.63
C GLY A 133 2.54 4.78 -8.29
N ILE A 134 3.00 6.02 -8.06
CA ILE A 134 4.27 6.53 -8.61
C ILE A 134 5.47 5.72 -8.10
N SER A 135 5.48 5.38 -6.80
CA SER A 135 6.59 4.61 -6.20
C SER A 135 6.59 3.14 -6.62
N LEU A 136 5.41 2.51 -6.73
CA LEU A 136 5.25 1.14 -7.25
C LEU A 136 5.65 1.04 -8.72
N LEU A 137 5.29 2.04 -9.53
CA LEU A 137 5.68 2.09 -10.93
C LEU A 137 7.21 2.19 -11.08
N SER A 138 7.86 2.99 -10.23
CA SER A 138 9.33 3.09 -10.21
C SER A 138 10.02 1.76 -9.82
N LEU A 139 9.39 0.95 -8.97
CA LEU A 139 9.90 -0.38 -8.57
C LEU A 139 9.62 -1.49 -9.59
N LEU A 140 8.65 -1.30 -10.49
CA LEU A 140 8.31 -2.27 -11.53
C LEU A 140 9.06 -2.05 -12.85
N ILE A 141 9.59 -0.85 -13.08
CA ILE A 141 10.35 -0.48 -14.30
C ILE A 141 11.88 -0.56 -14.06
N GLY A 142 12.32 -0.75 -12.81
CA GLY A 142 13.72 -1.01 -12.46
C GLY A 142 14.04 -2.50 -12.36
#